data_AF-A0AAD2YWN6-F1
#
_entry.id   AF-A0AAD2YWN6-F1
#
_cell.length_a   1.000
_cell.length_b   1.000
_cell.length_c   1.000
_cell.angle_alpha   90.00
_cell.angle_beta   90.00
_cell.angle_gamma   90.00
#
_symmetry.space_group_name_H-M   'P 1'
#
loop_
_entity.id
_entity.type
_entity.pdbx_description
1 polymer ?
#
loop_
_entity_poly.entity_id
_entity_poly.type
_entity_poly.pdbx_seq_one_letter_code
_entity_poly.pdbx_strand_id
1 'polypeptide(L)'
;QYLKFGDESTPFGLKWEKDSPESVFYLCEHHGCVIHQSELDQSNGRWICENTGMWTRDGLTFFSARGDEIPPPRSITFHIWTAYSPFTTWVQIVYDWLDALKDPNGLKTFVNTTLGETWEEAVGEKLDHQVLMDKVVHYTAAVPARVVYLTAGIDSQRNRFEMYVWGWAPGEEAFLVDKIIIMGRPDEEETLLRVDAAINKKYCHADGTEMT
;
A
#
# COMPACT_ATOMS: atom_id res chain seq x y z
N GLN A 1 16.53 -17.26 13.42
CA GLN A 1 16.33 -15.81 13.25
C GLN A 1 16.27 -15.45 11.77
N TYR A 2 15.62 -14.34 11.44
CA TYR A 2 15.79 -13.62 10.18
C TYR A 2 16.60 -12.34 10.44
N LEU A 3 17.14 -11.71 9.39
CA LEU A 3 17.91 -10.48 9.47
C LEU A 3 16.97 -9.32 9.79
N LYS A 4 17.33 -8.49 10.78
CA LYS A 4 16.65 -7.24 11.12
C LYS A 4 17.58 -6.05 10.86
N PHE A 5 17.04 -4.91 10.46
CA PHE A 5 17.87 -3.72 10.24
C PHE A 5 18.57 -3.27 11.53
N GLY A 6 17.84 -3.16 12.64
CA GLY A 6 18.40 -2.81 13.95
C GLY A 6 18.71 -1.32 14.06
N ASP A 7 17.86 -0.58 14.78
CA ASP A 7 18.09 0.84 15.08
C ASP A 7 19.16 1.04 16.18
N GLU A 8 19.44 2.30 16.54
CA GLU A 8 20.40 2.63 17.61
C GLU A 8 20.03 2.01 18.96
N SER A 9 18.74 1.76 19.22
CA SER A 9 18.24 1.21 20.48
C SER A 9 18.26 -0.32 20.53
N THR A 10 18.26 -0.97 19.37
CA THR A 10 18.19 -2.42 19.25
C THR A 10 19.58 -3.02 19.43
N PRO A 11 19.81 -3.97 20.37
CA PRO A 11 21.14 -4.52 20.63
C PRO A 11 21.63 -5.52 19.57
N PHE A 12 20.84 -5.81 18.54
CA PHE A 12 21.12 -6.73 17.43
C PHE A 12 20.71 -6.10 16.09
N GLY A 13 20.95 -6.78 14.98
CA GLY A 13 20.68 -6.28 13.63
C GLY A 13 21.95 -5.82 12.90
N LEU A 14 21.81 -5.03 11.85
CA LEU A 14 22.97 -4.37 11.22
C LEU A 14 23.57 -3.35 12.18
N LYS A 15 24.89 -3.41 12.35
CA LYS A 15 25.68 -2.54 13.21
C LYS A 15 26.92 -2.09 12.45
N TRP A 16 27.32 -0.84 12.68
CA TRP A 16 28.48 -0.21 12.08
C TRP A 16 29.08 0.79 13.07
N GLU A 17 30.34 1.13 12.88
CA GLU A 17 31.03 2.14 13.65
C GLU A 17 30.55 3.54 13.24
N LYS A 18 30.51 4.46 14.21
CA LYS A 18 30.10 5.82 13.94
C LYS A 18 31.01 6.43 12.87
N ASP A 19 30.40 7.07 11.88
CA ASP A 19 31.08 7.70 10.74
C ASP A 19 31.84 6.71 9.80
N SER A 20 31.60 5.40 9.92
CA SER A 20 32.14 4.38 8.99
C SER A 20 31.09 3.32 8.57
N PRO A 21 30.24 3.63 7.58
CA PRO A 21 29.26 2.69 7.03
C PRO A 21 29.85 1.38 6.48
N GLU A 22 31.11 1.41 6.04
CA GLU A 22 31.82 0.26 5.48
C GLU A 22 32.10 -0.83 6.51
N SER A 23 32.11 -0.47 7.80
CA SER A 23 32.36 -1.42 8.88
C SER A 23 31.14 -2.29 9.20
N VAL A 24 30.07 -2.23 8.40
CA VAL A 24 28.80 -2.89 8.70
C VAL A 24 28.94 -4.41 8.83
N PHE A 25 28.33 -4.94 9.87
CA PHE A 25 28.14 -6.36 10.12
C PHE A 25 26.75 -6.60 10.70
N TYR A 26 26.31 -7.85 10.69
CA TYR A 26 25.08 -8.27 11.35
C TYR A 26 25.39 -8.88 12.71
N LEU A 27 24.72 -8.39 13.75
CA LEU A 27 24.80 -8.92 15.10
C LEU A 27 23.57 -9.78 15.41
N CYS A 28 23.81 -11.06 15.70
CA CYS A 28 22.79 -12.08 15.95
C CYS A 28 22.00 -11.84 17.25
N GLU A 29 20.68 -11.91 17.18
CA GLU A 29 19.76 -11.69 18.33
C GLU A 29 19.91 -12.78 19.41
N HIS A 30 20.17 -14.03 19.03
CA HIS A 30 20.17 -15.14 19.98
C HIS A 30 21.50 -15.32 20.72
N HIS A 31 22.62 -15.07 20.05
CA HIS A 31 23.95 -15.44 20.56
C HIS A 31 24.99 -14.32 20.43
N GLY A 32 24.64 -13.16 19.85
CA GLY A 32 25.59 -12.07 19.66
C GLY A 32 26.72 -12.38 18.67
N CYS A 33 26.57 -13.40 17.83
CA CYS A 33 27.50 -13.68 16.75
C CYS A 33 27.57 -12.50 15.78
N VAL A 34 28.80 -12.13 15.40
CA VAL A 34 29.07 -11.20 14.30
C VAL A 34 29.07 -11.99 13.00
N ILE A 35 28.35 -11.50 12.00
CA ILE A 35 28.24 -12.08 10.67
C ILE A 35 28.52 -10.98 9.67
N HIS A 36 29.45 -11.18 8.75
CA HIS A 36 29.68 -10.31 7.61
C HIS A 36 28.82 -10.73 6.41
N GLN A 37 28.53 -9.80 5.49
CA GLN A 37 27.69 -10.11 4.33
C GLN A 37 28.24 -11.28 3.50
N SER A 38 29.56 -11.38 3.38
CA SER A 38 30.25 -12.48 2.68
C SER A 38 30.05 -13.86 3.32
N GLU A 39 29.64 -13.89 4.59
CA GLU A 39 29.39 -15.12 5.37
C GLU A 39 27.91 -15.51 5.33
N LEU A 40 27.05 -14.73 4.65
CA LEU A 40 25.63 -15.00 4.55
C LEU A 40 25.38 -16.24 3.67
N ASP A 41 25.22 -17.40 4.32
CA ASP A 41 24.76 -18.64 3.68
C ASP A 41 23.25 -18.82 3.83
N GLN A 42 22.55 -18.84 2.70
CA GLN A 42 21.10 -19.03 2.64
C GLN A 42 20.71 -20.48 2.29
N SER A 43 21.67 -21.37 2.02
CA SER A 43 21.43 -22.72 1.50
C SER A 43 20.58 -23.60 2.43
N ASN A 44 20.68 -23.35 3.74
CA ASN A 44 19.91 -24.05 4.77
C ASN A 44 18.68 -23.26 5.27
N GLY A 45 18.37 -22.14 4.61
CA GLY A 45 17.23 -21.29 4.92
C GLY A 45 15.91 -22.06 4.84
N ARG A 46 14.95 -21.64 5.66
CA ARG A 46 13.57 -22.13 5.60
C ARG A 46 12.63 -20.97 5.88
N TRP A 47 11.51 -20.94 5.18
CA TRP A 47 10.42 -20.05 5.51
C TRP A 47 9.61 -20.66 6.66
N ILE A 48 9.24 -19.86 7.66
CA ILE A 48 8.44 -20.27 8.80
C ILE A 48 7.29 -19.27 8.94
N CYS A 49 6.06 -19.77 9.00
CA CYS A 49 4.87 -18.99 9.31
C CYS A 49 4.89 -18.58 10.79
N GLU A 50 4.91 -17.28 11.07
CA GLU A 50 4.95 -16.76 12.45
C GLU A 50 3.69 -17.14 13.26
N ASN A 51 2.54 -17.24 12.59
CA ASN A 51 1.26 -17.52 13.25
C ASN A 51 1.06 -19.01 13.60
N THR A 52 1.51 -19.91 12.73
CA THR A 52 1.22 -21.35 12.84
C THR A 52 2.44 -22.20 13.16
N GLY A 53 3.65 -21.66 12.97
CA GLY A 53 4.90 -22.40 13.02
C GLY A 53 5.11 -23.38 11.87
N MET A 54 4.19 -23.44 10.90
CA MET A 54 4.36 -24.22 9.67
C MET A 54 5.58 -23.72 8.89
N TRP A 55 6.34 -24.61 8.28
CA TRP A 55 7.54 -24.22 7.55
C TRP A 55 7.76 -25.03 6.27
N THR A 56 8.55 -24.47 5.36
CA THR A 56 8.98 -25.12 4.11
C THR A 56 10.42 -24.69 3.77
N ARG A 57 11.14 -25.54 3.02
CA ARG A 57 12.49 -25.24 2.50
C ARG A 57 12.47 -24.90 1.01
N ASP A 58 11.54 -25.47 0.26
CA ASP A 58 11.49 -25.45 -1.20
C ASP A 58 10.18 -24.89 -1.76
N GLY A 59 9.20 -24.61 -0.91
CA GLY A 59 7.85 -24.19 -1.32
C GLY A 59 7.00 -25.32 -1.89
N LEU A 60 7.49 -26.56 -1.86
CA LEU A 60 6.80 -27.75 -2.36
C LEU A 60 6.36 -28.66 -1.22
N THR A 61 7.26 -28.92 -0.26
CA THR A 61 6.97 -29.75 0.92
C THR A 61 6.78 -28.87 2.15
N PHE A 62 5.69 -29.10 2.88
CA PHE A 62 5.34 -28.32 4.06
C PHE A 62 5.34 -29.20 5.30
N PHE A 63 5.76 -28.62 6.42
CA PHE A 63 5.85 -29.29 7.70
C PHE A 63 5.12 -28.49 8.77
N SER A 64 4.48 -29.19 9.70
CA SER A 64 3.92 -28.59 10.91
C SER A 64 5.02 -28.03 11.81
N ALA A 65 4.63 -27.24 12.81
CA ALA A 65 5.57 -26.77 13.85
C ALA A 65 6.29 -27.91 14.60
N ARG A 66 5.71 -29.13 14.59
CA ARG A 66 6.29 -30.33 15.21
C ARG A 66 7.21 -31.12 14.26
N GLY A 67 7.23 -30.78 12.98
CA GLY A 67 8.07 -31.45 11.97
C GLY A 67 7.37 -32.55 11.17
N ASP A 68 6.07 -32.75 11.38
CA ASP A 68 5.28 -33.69 10.57
C ASP A 68 4.97 -33.10 9.20
N GLU A 69 5.08 -33.87 8.13
CA GLU A 69 4.69 -33.43 6.79
C GLU A 69 3.18 -33.16 6.72
N ILE A 70 2.79 -32.05 6.12
CA ILE A 70 1.40 -31.63 5.96
C ILE A 70 1.11 -31.25 4.50
N PRO A 71 -0.16 -31.32 4.07
CA PRO A 71 -0.53 -30.87 2.74
C PRO A 71 -0.16 -29.39 2.49
N PRO A 72 0.28 -29.04 1.26
CA PRO A 72 0.58 -27.65 0.93
C PRO A 72 -0.64 -26.73 1.14
N PRO A 73 -0.46 -25.56 1.76
CA PRO A 73 -1.54 -24.58 1.92
C PRO A 73 -1.96 -23.99 0.57
N ARG A 74 -3.20 -23.52 0.48
CA ARG A 74 -3.74 -22.88 -0.75
C ARG A 74 -2.96 -21.62 -1.15
N SER A 75 -2.49 -20.86 -0.18
CA SER A 75 -1.72 -19.63 -0.39
C SER A 75 -0.78 -19.40 0.79
N ILE A 76 0.38 -18.85 0.49
CA ILE A 76 1.34 -18.35 1.48
C ILE A 76 1.72 -16.91 1.15
N THR A 77 2.22 -16.19 2.15
CA THR A 77 2.84 -14.87 1.99
C THR A 77 4.22 -14.91 2.61
N PHE A 78 5.12 -14.08 2.10
CA PHE A 78 6.47 -13.95 2.61
C PHE A 78 6.78 -12.47 2.81
N HIS A 79 7.53 -12.19 3.87
CA HIS A 79 8.19 -10.91 4.07
C HIS A 79 9.70 -11.15 3.91
N ILE A 80 10.31 -10.45 2.97
CA ILE A 80 11.75 -10.45 2.73
C ILE A 80 12.15 -9.02 2.37
N TRP A 81 13.32 -8.60 2.82
CA TRP A 81 13.80 -7.23 2.66
C TRP A 81 15.20 -7.21 2.04
N THR A 82 15.67 -6.02 1.69
CA THR A 82 16.82 -5.83 0.80
C THR A 82 18.12 -6.47 1.30
N ALA A 83 18.29 -6.70 2.61
CA ALA A 83 19.50 -7.33 3.17
C ALA A 83 19.81 -8.74 2.64
N TYR A 84 18.81 -9.42 2.05
CA TYR A 84 18.97 -10.74 1.42
C TYR A 84 19.29 -10.68 -0.07
N SER A 85 19.22 -9.49 -0.69
CA SER A 85 19.41 -9.29 -2.11
C SER A 85 20.89 -9.46 -2.50
N PRO A 86 21.20 -10.22 -3.56
CA PRO A 86 22.56 -10.26 -4.12
C PRO A 86 22.90 -8.98 -4.91
N PHE A 87 21.92 -8.09 -5.16
CA PHE A 87 22.10 -6.87 -5.95
C PHE A 87 22.41 -5.63 -5.10
N THR A 88 22.40 -5.75 -3.77
CA THR A 88 22.64 -4.63 -2.85
C THR A 88 23.56 -5.09 -1.72
N THR A 89 24.55 -4.26 -1.39
CA THR A 89 25.45 -4.54 -0.26
C THR A 89 24.85 -3.99 1.03
N TRP A 90 25.20 -4.60 2.17
CA TRP A 90 24.81 -4.03 3.46
C TRP A 90 25.40 -2.63 3.66
N VAL A 91 26.58 -2.38 3.11
CA VAL A 91 27.20 -1.03 3.11
C VAL A 91 26.28 -0.03 2.41
N GLN A 92 25.76 -0.38 1.23
CA GLN A 92 24.83 0.47 0.50
C GLN A 92 23.54 0.71 1.30
N ILE A 93 23.00 -0.31 1.95
CA ILE A 93 21.80 -0.16 2.80
C ILE A 93 22.05 0.85 3.93
N VAL A 94 23.23 0.84 4.56
CA VAL A 94 23.59 1.82 5.59
C VAL A 94 23.72 3.23 5.00
N TYR A 95 24.34 3.37 3.82
CA TYR A 95 24.38 4.66 3.12
C TYR A 95 22.97 5.20 2.83
N ASP A 96 22.09 4.37 2.28
CA ASP A 96 20.71 4.73 1.97
C ASP A 96 19.93 5.14 3.22
N TRP A 97 20.18 4.48 4.36
CA TRP A 97 19.60 4.84 5.65
C TRP A 97 20.07 6.22 6.14
N LEU A 98 21.38 6.48 6.09
CA LEU A 98 21.95 7.75 6.51
C LEU A 98 21.50 8.91 5.63
N ASP A 99 21.28 8.66 4.33
CA ASP A 99 20.70 9.65 3.43
C ASP A 99 19.20 9.84 3.69
N ALA A 100 18.46 8.77 3.96
CA ALA A 100 17.04 8.83 4.30
C ALA A 100 16.78 9.66 5.57
N LEU A 101 17.68 9.64 6.56
CA LEU A 101 17.57 10.46 7.78
C LEU A 101 17.64 11.97 7.53
N LYS A 102 18.13 12.41 6.37
CA LYS A 102 18.25 13.84 6.01
C LYS A 102 16.94 14.43 5.48
N ASP A 103 15.94 13.60 5.14
CA ASP A 103 14.65 14.02 4.56
C ASP A 103 13.49 13.25 5.22
N PRO A 104 12.46 13.93 5.77
CA PRO A 104 11.25 13.29 6.27
C PRO A 104 10.58 12.28 5.30
N ASN A 105 10.62 12.53 3.99
CA ASN A 105 10.07 11.58 3.00
C ASN A 105 11.03 10.42 2.69
N GLY A 106 12.33 10.63 2.92
CA GLY A 106 13.37 9.63 2.75
C GLY A 106 13.17 8.43 3.67
N LEU A 107 12.85 8.68 4.95
CA LEU A 107 12.55 7.61 5.91
C LEU A 107 11.37 6.74 5.49
N LYS A 108 10.26 7.37 5.06
CA LYS A 108 9.09 6.64 4.55
C LYS A 108 9.46 5.77 3.35
N THR A 109 10.28 6.29 2.44
CA THR A 109 10.75 5.54 1.27
C THR A 109 11.59 4.35 1.71
N PHE A 110 12.59 4.57 2.57
CA PHE A 110 13.47 3.51 3.06
C PHE A 110 12.71 2.38 3.74
N VAL A 111 11.80 2.71 4.67
CA VAL A 111 11.01 1.69 5.39
C VAL A 111 10.15 0.88 4.41
N ASN A 112 9.46 1.53 3.48
CA ASN A 112 8.59 0.82 2.54
C ASN A 112 9.37 0.00 1.49
N THR A 113 10.44 0.55 0.92
CA THR A 113 11.13 -0.07 -0.23
C THR A 113 12.31 -0.93 0.15
N THR A 114 13.03 -0.56 1.21
CA THR A 114 14.23 -1.27 1.67
C THR A 114 13.90 -2.30 2.72
N LEU A 115 13.09 -1.93 3.73
CA LEU A 115 12.67 -2.86 4.79
C LEU A 115 11.46 -3.71 4.39
N GLY A 116 10.65 -3.25 3.43
CA GLY A 116 9.40 -3.93 3.06
C GLY A 116 8.31 -3.79 4.13
N GLU A 117 8.48 -2.84 5.05
CA GLU A 117 7.62 -2.63 6.21
C GLU A 117 6.63 -1.49 5.93
N THR A 118 5.48 -1.52 6.59
CA THR A 118 4.50 -0.44 6.46
C THR A 118 4.91 0.76 7.30
N TRP A 119 4.94 1.95 6.68
CA TRP A 119 5.13 3.21 7.39
C TRP A 119 3.80 3.76 7.95
N GLU A 120 3.73 3.97 9.26
CA GLU A 120 2.67 4.75 9.89
C GLU A 120 3.14 6.19 10.14
N GLU A 121 2.41 7.17 9.61
CA GLU A 121 2.70 8.58 9.90
C GLU A 121 2.32 8.87 11.35
N ALA A 122 3.26 9.47 12.10
CA ALA A 122 3.02 9.89 13.49
C ALA A 122 1.89 10.95 13.61
N VAL A 123 1.46 11.54 12.49
CA VAL A 123 0.40 12.56 12.41
C VAL A 123 -0.69 12.05 11.45
N GLY A 124 -1.40 11.02 11.89
CA GLY A 124 -2.68 10.66 11.29
C GLY A 124 -3.63 10.30 12.40
N GLU A 125 -4.48 11.23 12.83
CA GLU A 125 -5.69 10.85 13.56
C GLU A 125 -6.46 9.88 12.66
N LYS A 126 -6.31 8.57 12.90
CA LYS A 126 -7.20 7.56 12.35
C LYS A 126 -8.57 7.87 12.93
N LEU A 127 -9.35 8.67 12.21
CA LEU A 127 -10.76 8.91 12.52
C LEU A 127 -11.46 7.56 12.57
N ASP A 128 -12.07 7.28 13.71
CA ASP A 128 -12.84 6.05 13.90
C ASP A 128 -13.92 5.95 12.81
N HIS A 129 -14.16 4.75 12.29
CA HIS A 129 -15.15 4.48 11.24
C HIS A 129 -16.55 5.02 11.63
N GLN A 130 -16.87 5.01 12.93
CA GLN A 130 -18.12 5.58 13.45
C GLN A 130 -18.21 7.09 13.19
N VAL A 131 -17.11 7.82 13.33
CA VAL A 131 -17.06 9.27 13.09
C VAL A 131 -17.25 9.60 11.59
N LEU A 132 -16.81 8.71 10.69
CA LEU A 132 -17.09 8.86 9.27
C LEU A 132 -18.57 8.62 8.96
N MET A 133 -19.21 7.65 9.63
CA MET A 133 -20.64 7.38 9.48
C MET A 133 -21.51 8.54 9.96
N ASP A 134 -21.11 9.19 11.06
CA ASP A 134 -21.83 10.36 11.60
C ASP A 134 -21.76 11.58 10.65
N LYS A 135 -20.83 11.58 9.70
CA LYS A 135 -20.70 12.63 8.67
C LYS A 135 -21.50 12.34 7.39
N VAL A 136 -22.20 11.21 7.31
CA VAL A 136 -23.03 10.88 6.13
C VAL A 136 -24.22 11.85 6.08
N VAL A 137 -24.34 12.57 4.97
CA VAL A 137 -25.45 13.50 4.72
C VAL A 137 -26.35 12.92 3.64
N HIS A 138 -27.63 12.75 3.97
CA HIS A 138 -28.65 12.38 2.98
C HIS A 138 -29.12 13.62 2.20
N TYR A 139 -29.13 13.52 0.88
CA TYR A 139 -29.56 14.62 0.03
C TYR A 139 -31.09 14.64 -0.07
N THR A 140 -31.68 15.82 0.02
CA THR A 140 -33.13 16.02 -0.11
C THR A 140 -33.60 16.09 -1.56
N ALA A 141 -32.67 16.16 -2.51
CA ALA A 141 -32.89 16.21 -3.95
C ALA A 141 -31.68 15.59 -4.68
N ALA A 142 -31.85 15.25 -5.96
CA ALA A 142 -30.77 14.71 -6.79
C ALA A 142 -29.57 15.68 -6.88
N VAL A 143 -29.84 16.97 -7.05
CA VAL A 143 -28.85 18.03 -6.92
C VAL A 143 -29.27 18.97 -5.77
N PRO A 144 -28.51 19.02 -4.66
CA PRO A 144 -28.83 19.86 -3.50
C PRO A 144 -28.88 21.36 -3.82
N ALA A 145 -29.72 22.11 -3.11
CA ALA A 145 -29.97 23.55 -3.34
C ALA A 145 -28.73 24.47 -3.25
N ARG A 146 -27.65 24.00 -2.61
CA ARG A 146 -26.39 24.75 -2.46
C ARG A 146 -25.46 24.60 -3.66
N VAL A 147 -25.72 23.63 -4.53
CA VAL A 147 -24.90 23.36 -5.70
C VAL A 147 -25.11 24.47 -6.72
N VAL A 148 -24.00 25.04 -7.22
CA VAL A 148 -24.02 26.15 -8.18
C VAL A 148 -23.59 25.72 -9.59
N TYR A 149 -22.80 24.66 -9.72
CA TYR A 149 -22.45 24.06 -11.01
C TYR A 149 -22.11 22.58 -10.87
N LEU A 150 -22.16 21.85 -11.98
CA LEU A 150 -21.82 20.45 -12.07
C LEU A 150 -20.52 20.26 -12.85
N THR A 151 -19.79 19.20 -12.52
CA THR A 151 -18.68 18.67 -13.34
C THR A 151 -18.83 17.17 -13.48
N ALA A 152 -18.65 16.65 -14.69
CA ALA A 152 -18.60 15.21 -14.92
C ALA A 152 -17.15 14.80 -15.26
N GLY A 153 -16.66 13.76 -14.58
CA GLY A 153 -15.40 13.09 -14.91
C GLY A 153 -15.69 11.67 -15.37
N ILE A 154 -15.11 11.25 -16.50
CA ILE A 154 -15.23 9.90 -17.04
C ILE A 154 -13.87 9.24 -17.09
N ASP A 155 -13.75 8.07 -16.49
CA ASP A 155 -12.60 7.18 -16.64
C ASP A 155 -12.93 6.05 -17.62
N SER A 156 -12.03 5.81 -18.58
CA SER A 156 -12.18 4.74 -19.58
C SER A 156 -11.32 3.55 -19.22
N GLN A 157 -11.94 2.38 -19.15
CA GLN A 157 -11.28 1.11 -18.85
C GLN A 157 -11.51 0.10 -19.97
N ARG A 158 -10.80 -1.03 -19.92
CA ARG A 158 -10.84 -2.05 -20.99
C ARG A 158 -12.25 -2.56 -21.33
N ASN A 159 -13.15 -2.59 -20.35
CA ASN A 159 -14.50 -3.18 -20.49
C ASN A 159 -15.64 -2.27 -20.03
N ARG A 160 -15.37 -1.01 -19.69
CA ARG A 160 -16.39 -0.06 -19.23
C ARG A 160 -15.90 1.38 -19.23
N PHE A 161 -16.86 2.30 -19.11
CA PHE A 161 -16.63 3.67 -18.67
C PHE A 161 -17.26 3.89 -17.29
N GLU A 162 -16.56 4.58 -16.40
CA GLU A 162 -17.10 5.03 -15.11
C GLU A 162 -17.19 6.55 -15.10
N MET A 163 -18.41 7.07 -15.03
CA MET A 163 -18.68 8.49 -14.94
C MET A 163 -19.14 8.86 -13.53
N TYR A 164 -18.58 9.94 -13.00
CA TYR A 164 -18.98 10.55 -11.75
C TYR A 164 -19.39 12.00 -12.02
N VAL A 165 -20.57 12.37 -11.56
CA VAL A 165 -21.07 13.76 -11.63
C VAL A 165 -21.00 14.37 -10.24
N TRP A 166 -20.24 15.45 -10.13
CA TRP A 166 -20.03 16.20 -8.89
C TRP A 166 -20.73 17.55 -8.98
N GLY A 167 -21.50 17.88 -7.95
CA GLY A 167 -22.04 19.21 -7.73
C GLY A 167 -21.16 20.00 -6.78
N TRP A 168 -20.84 21.24 -7.13
CA TRP A 168 -19.97 22.10 -6.34
C TRP A 168 -20.76 23.21 -5.68
N ALA A 169 -20.46 23.48 -4.41
CA ALA A 169 -21.03 24.56 -3.62
C ALA A 169 -19.92 25.48 -3.07
N PRO A 170 -20.26 26.68 -2.57
CA PRO A 170 -19.28 27.58 -1.96
C PRO A 170 -18.51 26.90 -0.81
N GLY A 171 -17.20 27.19 -0.73
CA GLY A 171 -16.31 26.60 0.28
C GLY A 171 -15.68 25.27 -0.12
N GLU A 172 -15.59 24.97 -1.43
CA GLU A 172 -15.03 23.71 -1.97
C GLU A 172 -15.82 22.47 -1.53
N GLU A 173 -17.06 22.66 -1.11
CA GLU A 173 -17.95 21.55 -0.79
C GLU A 173 -18.41 20.86 -2.08
N ALA A 174 -18.23 19.54 -2.14
CA ALA A 174 -18.61 18.72 -3.28
C ALA A 174 -19.65 17.67 -2.88
N PHE A 175 -20.62 17.46 -3.77
CA PHE A 175 -21.73 16.52 -3.62
C PHE A 175 -21.69 15.52 -4.76
N LEU A 176 -21.67 14.21 -4.46
CA LEU A 176 -21.74 13.20 -5.51
C LEU A 176 -23.18 13.07 -6.00
N VAL A 177 -23.47 13.69 -7.14
CA VAL A 177 -24.83 13.77 -7.71
C VAL A 177 -25.22 12.47 -8.39
N ASP A 178 -24.31 11.87 -9.16
CA ASP A 178 -24.59 10.63 -9.87
C ASP A 178 -23.32 9.80 -10.11
N LYS A 179 -23.52 8.49 -10.22
CA LYS A 179 -22.50 7.52 -10.60
C LYS A 179 -23.07 6.62 -11.68
N ILE A 180 -22.50 6.70 -12.87
CA ILE A 180 -22.97 5.96 -14.04
C ILE A 180 -21.85 5.02 -14.51
N ILE A 181 -22.14 3.72 -14.56
CA ILE A 181 -21.23 2.70 -15.10
C ILE A 181 -21.79 2.19 -16.42
N ILE A 182 -21.01 2.32 -17.49
CA ILE A 182 -21.39 1.96 -18.85
C ILE A 182 -20.53 0.78 -19.30
N MET A 183 -21.11 -0.43 -19.29
CA MET A 183 -20.39 -1.67 -19.60
C MET A 183 -20.24 -1.88 -21.10
N GLY A 184 -19.03 -2.01 -21.61
CA GLY A 184 -18.75 -2.19 -23.04
C GLY A 184 -17.32 -1.76 -23.37
N ARG A 185 -16.83 -2.13 -24.55
CA ARG A 185 -15.46 -1.77 -24.92
C ARG A 185 -15.40 -0.33 -25.44
N PRO A 186 -14.31 0.43 -25.17
CA PRO A 186 -14.16 1.80 -25.65
C PRO A 186 -14.13 1.95 -27.18
N ASP A 187 -13.85 0.89 -27.92
CA ASP A 187 -13.79 0.87 -29.38
C ASP A 187 -15.12 0.47 -30.05
N GLU A 188 -16.17 0.19 -29.27
CA GLU A 188 -17.50 -0.14 -29.79
C GLU A 188 -18.37 1.11 -29.93
N GLU A 189 -18.86 1.37 -31.15
CA GLU A 189 -19.71 2.53 -31.45
C GLU A 189 -20.99 2.57 -30.61
N GLU A 190 -21.64 1.42 -30.39
CA GLU A 190 -22.82 1.32 -29.51
C GLU A 190 -22.50 1.74 -28.06
N THR A 191 -21.30 1.38 -27.58
CA THR A 191 -20.86 1.79 -26.24
C THR A 191 -20.69 3.30 -26.18
N LEU A 192 -20.06 3.91 -27.19
CA LEU A 192 -19.86 5.36 -27.27
C LEU A 192 -21.17 6.14 -27.34
N LEU A 193 -22.18 5.66 -28.08
CA LEU A 193 -23.51 6.29 -28.12
C LEU A 193 -24.17 6.38 -26.74
N ARG A 194 -23.98 5.37 -25.88
CA ARG A 194 -24.49 5.43 -24.50
C ARG A 194 -23.65 6.35 -23.61
N VAL A 195 -22.35 6.47 -23.86
CA VAL A 195 -21.50 7.47 -23.18
C VAL A 195 -21.96 8.87 -23.55
N ASP A 196 -22.24 9.15 -24.83
CA ASP A 196 -22.79 10.43 -25.27
C ASP A 196 -24.14 10.73 -24.61
N ALA A 197 -25.03 9.74 -24.53
CA ALA A 197 -26.30 9.89 -23.82
C ALA A 197 -26.10 10.21 -22.33
N ALA A 198 -25.10 9.62 -21.68
CA ALA A 198 -24.77 9.89 -20.29
C ALA A 198 -24.19 11.29 -20.09
N ILE A 199 -23.29 11.74 -20.97
CA ILE A 199 -22.71 13.10 -20.94
C ILE A 199 -23.81 14.16 -21.09
N ASN A 200 -24.79 13.92 -21.96
CA ASN A 200 -25.89 14.87 -22.21
C ASN A 200 -27.06 14.72 -21.21
N LYS A 201 -26.91 13.91 -20.16
CA LYS A 201 -27.94 13.72 -19.15
C LYS A 201 -28.11 15.02 -18.35
N LYS A 202 -29.35 15.49 -18.27
CA LYS A 202 -29.73 16.64 -17.45
C LYS A 202 -30.07 16.22 -16.02
N TYR A 203 -29.79 17.11 -15.08
CA TYR A 203 -30.09 16.93 -13.66
C TYR A 203 -31.03 18.02 -13.16
N CYS A 204 -32.00 17.64 -12.34
CA CYS A 204 -32.95 18.59 -11.75
C CYS A 204 -32.38 19.12 -10.43
N HIS A 205 -32.19 20.44 -10.36
CA HIS A 205 -31.81 21.16 -9.16
C HIS A 205 -32.96 21.20 -8.14
N ALA A 206 -32.65 21.38 -6.86
CA ALA A 206 -33.64 21.40 -5.79
C ALA A 206 -34.71 22.51 -5.96
N ASP A 207 -34.41 23.57 -6.70
CA ASP A 207 -35.37 24.64 -7.06
C ASP A 207 -36.20 24.35 -8.32
N GLY A 208 -35.99 23.19 -8.96
CA GLY A 208 -36.66 22.78 -10.19
C GLY A 208 -35.96 23.17 -11.50
N THR A 209 -34.82 23.87 -11.43
CA THR A 209 -34.04 24.23 -12.63
C THR A 209 -33.30 23.02 -13.21
N GLU A 210 -33.25 22.89 -14.54
CA GLU A 210 -32.41 21.89 -15.19
C GLU A 210 -30.95 22.35 -15.25
N MET A 211 -30.04 21.52 -14.77
CA MET A 211 -28.59 21.66 -14.91
C MET A 211 -28.09 20.66 -15.96
N THR A 212 -27.14 21.10 -16.79
CA THR A 212 -26.45 20.28 -17.80
C THR A 212 -24.96 20.41 -17.59
#